data_AF-T1AMR0-F1
#
_entry.id   AF-T1AMR0-F1
#
_cell.length_a   1.000
_cell.length_b   1.000
_cell.length_c   1.000
_cell.angle_alpha   90.00
_cell.angle_beta   90.00
_cell.angle_gamma   90.00
#
_symmetry.space_group_name_H-M   'P 1'
#
loop_
_entity.id
_entity.type
_entity.pdbx_description
1 polymer ?
#
loop_
_entity_poly.entity_id
_entity_poly.type
_entity_poly.pdbx_seq_one_letter_code
_entity_poly.pdbx_strand_id
1 'polypeptide(L)'
;GLVGFAYRALKEAYFGEHTRRLMLLQYETLVSDPARALRAVYDFIGEFRFEHDFEHVTFDDGASFDQRAGTPGLHDVRAKVGPTTRKTILPPDLFRRFANESFWRHPEAQQHTDVLIV
;
A
#
# COMPACT_ATOMS: atom_id res chain seq x y z
N GLY A 1 5.98 18.95 -3.30
CA GLY A 1 5.63 18.50 -1.93
C GLY A 1 5.69 16.99 -1.85
N LEU A 2 5.77 16.43 -0.64
CA LEU A 2 6.03 15.00 -0.39
C LEU A 2 5.08 14.06 -1.15
N VAL A 3 3.76 14.33 -1.10
CA VAL A 3 2.75 13.51 -1.78
C VAL A 3 2.91 13.54 -3.30
N GLY A 4 3.09 14.74 -3.88
CA GLY A 4 3.25 14.89 -5.33
C GLY A 4 4.52 14.24 -5.87
N PHE A 5 5.60 14.22 -5.07
CA PHE A 5 6.82 13.50 -5.42
C PHE A 5 6.57 11.98 -5.43
N ALA A 6 6.00 11.42 -4.37
CA ALA A 6 5.71 9.99 -4.29
C ALA A 6 4.78 9.53 -5.43
N TYR A 7 3.74 10.29 -5.75
CA TYR A 7 2.84 10.02 -6.87
C TYR A 7 3.58 9.98 -8.21
N ARG A 8 4.42 10.98 -8.49
CA ARG A 8 5.22 11.02 -9.72
C ARG A 8 6.22 9.89 -9.81
N ALA A 9 6.96 9.63 -8.73
CA ALA A 9 7.95 8.54 -8.69
C ALA A 9 7.28 7.18 -8.95
N LEU A 10 6.11 6.94 -8.36
CA LEU A 10 5.32 5.74 -8.62
C LEU A 10 4.90 5.64 -10.09
N LYS A 11 4.46 6.77 -10.68
CA LYS A 11 4.05 6.82 -12.10
C LYS A 11 5.22 6.55 -13.04
N GLU A 12 6.38 7.16 -12.78
CA GLU A 12 7.61 6.93 -13.53
C GLU A 12 8.06 5.46 -13.43
N ALA A 13 8.03 4.85 -12.24
CA ALA A 13 8.36 3.43 -12.07
C ALA A 13 7.36 2.50 -12.79
N TYR A 14 6.07 2.82 -12.71
CA TYR A 14 5.01 2.03 -13.33
C TYR A 14 5.14 2.00 -14.85
N PHE A 15 5.38 3.13 -15.51
CA PHE A 15 5.56 3.18 -16.97
C PHE A 15 7.01 2.98 -17.42
N GLY A 16 7.93 2.75 -16.50
CA GLY A 16 9.36 2.62 -16.77
C GLY A 16 9.78 1.23 -17.27
N GLU A 17 11.01 1.13 -17.75
CA GLU A 17 11.60 -0.10 -18.30
C GLU A 17 11.66 -1.28 -17.32
N HIS A 18 11.68 -0.98 -16.01
CA HIS A 18 11.74 -1.98 -14.94
C HIS A 18 10.38 -2.36 -14.36
N THR A 19 9.28 -1.98 -15.01
CA THR A 19 7.91 -2.23 -14.52
C THR A 19 7.61 -3.70 -14.19
N ARG A 20 8.27 -4.65 -14.86
CA ARG A 20 8.17 -6.09 -14.54
C ARG A 20 8.71 -6.48 -13.18
N ARG A 21 9.47 -5.59 -12.54
CA ARG A 21 10.00 -5.73 -11.18
C ARG A 21 9.19 -4.92 -10.17
N LEU A 22 8.01 -4.44 -10.56
CA LEU A 22 7.08 -3.70 -9.70
C LEU A 22 5.83 -4.53 -9.45
N MET A 23 5.45 -4.67 -8.19
CA MET A 23 4.13 -5.13 -7.75
C MET A 23 3.45 -3.97 -7.03
N LEU A 24 2.18 -3.73 -7.37
CA LEU A 24 1.35 -2.77 -6.64
C LEU A 24 0.42 -3.50 -5.69
N LEU A 25 0.75 -3.46 -4.41
CA LEU A 25 -0.10 -3.98 -3.35
C LEU A 25 -1.03 -2.88 -2.82
N GLN A 26 -2.33 -3.05 -3.03
CA GLN A 26 -3.34 -2.10 -2.58
C GLN A 26 -3.61 -2.29 -1.09
N TYR A 27 -3.72 -1.16 -0.38
CA TYR A 27 -4.09 -1.14 1.03
C TYR A 27 -5.42 -1.87 1.25
N GLU A 28 -6.41 -1.64 0.38
CA GLU A 28 -7.72 -2.28 0.44
C GLU A 28 -7.63 -3.80 0.43
N THR A 29 -6.80 -4.39 -0.44
CA THR A 29 -6.61 -5.84 -0.51
C THR A 29 -5.85 -6.35 0.71
N LEU A 30 -4.79 -5.65 1.12
CA LEU A 30 -4.02 -6.00 2.32
C LEU A 30 -4.91 -6.08 3.57
N VAL A 31 -5.84 -5.15 3.76
CA VAL A 31 -6.65 -5.12 4.98
C VAL A 31 -7.93 -5.95 4.89
N SER A 32 -8.45 -6.23 3.69
CA SER A 32 -9.69 -7.02 3.51
C SER A 32 -9.42 -8.51 3.32
N ASP A 33 -8.29 -8.88 2.71
CA ASP A 33 -7.83 -10.26 2.50
C ASP A 33 -6.30 -10.33 2.65
N PRO A 34 -5.78 -10.21 3.89
CA PRO A 34 -4.34 -10.16 4.13
C PRO A 34 -3.62 -11.46 3.71
N ALA A 35 -4.31 -12.60 3.76
CA ALA A 35 -3.77 -13.88 3.32
C ALA A 35 -3.52 -13.87 1.81
N ARG A 36 -4.47 -13.38 1.00
CA ARG A 36 -4.26 -13.20 -0.44
C ARG A 36 -3.16 -12.20 -0.75
N ALA A 37 -3.14 -11.09 -0.03
CA ALA A 37 -2.13 -10.04 -0.19
C ALA A 37 -0.71 -10.61 -0.01
N LEU A 38 -0.43 -11.29 1.11
CA LEU A 38 0.92 -11.83 1.35
C LEU A 38 1.27 -13.01 0.45
N ARG A 39 0.32 -13.88 0.08
CA ARG A 39 0.59 -14.91 -0.94
C ARG A 39 1.08 -14.30 -2.25
N ALA A 40 0.45 -13.23 -2.70
CA ALA A 40 0.90 -12.57 -3.92
C ALA A 40 2.27 -11.90 -3.78
N VAL A 41 2.60 -11.35 -2.61
CA VAL A 41 3.95 -10.84 -2.34
C VAL A 41 4.98 -11.97 -2.44
N TYR A 42 4.75 -13.11 -1.78
CA TYR A 42 5.64 -14.27 -1.87
C TYR A 42 5.81 -14.76 -3.30
N ASP A 43 4.71 -14.91 -4.05
CA ASP A 43 4.76 -15.36 -5.45
C ASP A 43 5.53 -14.37 -6.33
N PHE A 44 5.38 -13.07 -6.08
CA PHE A 44 6.06 -12.02 -6.82
C PHE A 44 7.57 -11.99 -6.58
N ILE A 45 8.01 -12.16 -5.33
CA ILE A 45 9.44 -12.19 -4.99
C ILE A 45 10.08 -13.57 -5.18
N GLY A 46 9.28 -14.61 -5.42
CA GLY A 46 9.76 -15.98 -5.64
C GLY A 46 10.19 -16.70 -4.37
N GLU A 47 9.62 -16.34 -3.21
CA GLU A 47 10.00 -16.89 -1.90
C GLU A 47 8.98 -17.89 -1.36
N PHE A 48 9.41 -18.71 -0.40
CA PHE A 48 8.52 -19.64 0.29
C PHE A 48 7.45 -18.89 1.10
N ARG A 49 6.22 -19.41 1.04
CA ARG A 49 5.10 -18.88 1.81
C ARG A 49 5.21 -19.31 3.27
N PHE A 50 4.95 -18.38 4.18
CA PHE A 50 4.83 -18.66 5.61
C PHE A 50 3.37 -18.48 6.06
N GLU A 51 3.02 -19.18 7.13
CA GLU A 51 1.76 -18.95 7.84
C GLU A 51 1.88 -17.66 8.66
N HIS A 52 0.85 -16.82 8.59
CA HIS A 52 0.81 -15.54 9.29
C HIS A 52 -0.42 -15.47 10.18
N ASP A 53 -0.23 -14.99 11.41
CA ASP A 53 -1.33 -14.63 12.30
C ASP A 53 -1.70 -13.16 12.08
N PHE A 54 -2.84 -12.92 11.44
CA PHE A 54 -3.35 -11.58 11.16
C PHE A 54 -4.18 -10.99 12.30
N GLU A 55 -4.41 -11.73 13.38
CA GLU A 55 -5.19 -11.29 14.54
C GLU A 55 -4.29 -10.77 15.67
N HIS A 56 -3.03 -11.21 15.72
CA HIS A 56 -2.09 -10.92 16.82
C HIS A 56 -0.75 -10.32 16.33
N VAL A 57 -0.80 -9.24 15.55
CA VAL A 57 0.39 -8.50 15.12
C VAL A 57 0.99 -7.70 16.27
N THR A 58 2.31 -7.80 16.43
CA THR A 58 3.10 -7.02 17.39
C THR A 58 4.12 -6.16 16.66
N PHE A 59 4.27 -4.90 17.08
CA PHE A 59 5.29 -3.99 16.55
C PHE A 59 5.88 -3.16 17.69
N ASP A 60 7.04 -3.58 18.19
CA ASP A 60 7.62 -3.03 19.41
C ASP A 60 8.63 -1.90 19.14
N ASP A 61 9.16 -1.81 17.91
CA ASP A 61 10.24 -0.86 17.57
C ASP A 61 9.77 0.59 17.44
N GLY A 62 8.48 0.81 17.16
CA GLY A 62 7.88 2.13 16.94
C GLY A 62 7.92 3.04 18.16
N ALA A 63 7.66 2.49 19.35
CA ALA A 63 7.51 3.28 20.57
C ALA A 63 8.79 4.04 20.95
N SER A 64 9.95 3.42 20.82
CA SER A 64 11.23 4.06 21.14
C SER A 64 11.56 5.19 20.14
N PHE A 65 11.24 4.97 18.86
CA PHE A 65 11.46 5.95 17.80
C PHE A 65 10.57 7.17 18.02
N ASP A 66 9.28 6.93 18.29
CA ASP A 66 8.28 7.95 18.53
C ASP A 66 8.58 8.83 19.74
N GLN A 67 9.07 8.22 20.83
CA GLN A 67 9.51 8.99 21.99
C GLN A 67 10.65 9.94 21.64
N ARG A 68 11.67 9.47 20.89
CA ARG A 68 12.80 10.32 20.46
C ARG A 68 12.36 11.40 19.48
N ALA A 69 11.37 11.12 18.63
CA ALA A 69 10.83 12.06 17.66
C ALA A 69 9.83 13.07 18.27
N GLY A 70 9.42 12.91 19.53
CA GLY A 70 8.39 13.75 20.17
C GLY A 70 6.98 13.49 19.67
N THR A 71 6.72 12.30 19.09
CA THR A 71 5.46 11.89 18.49
C THR A 71 4.97 10.57 19.09
N PRO A 72 4.76 10.48 20.42
CA PRO A 72 4.41 9.22 21.09
C PRO A 72 3.14 8.59 20.48
N GLY A 73 3.25 7.33 20.07
CA GLY A 73 2.16 6.52 19.53
C GLY A 73 1.84 6.74 18.04
N LEU A 74 2.64 7.56 17.34
CA LEU A 74 2.41 7.86 15.92
C LEU A 74 2.55 6.60 15.03
N HIS A 75 3.41 5.66 15.41
CA HIS A 75 3.63 4.40 14.71
C HIS A 75 3.02 3.19 15.44
N ASP A 76 2.02 3.39 16.30
CA ASP A 76 1.31 2.29 16.95
C ASP A 76 0.56 1.43 15.92
N VAL A 77 0.78 0.12 15.99
CA VAL A 77 0.14 -0.87 15.13
C VAL A 77 -0.93 -1.62 15.93
N ARG A 78 -2.11 -1.78 15.34
CA ARG A 78 -3.19 -2.60 15.91
C ARG A 78 -2.86 -4.09 15.74
N ALA A 79 -3.25 -4.89 16.73
CA ALA A 79 -3.04 -6.34 16.69
C ALA A 79 -3.71 -7.01 15.48
N LYS A 80 -4.98 -6.67 15.20
CA LYS A 80 -5.72 -7.24 14.06
C LYS A 80 -5.51 -6.42 12.79
N VAL A 81 -5.09 -7.09 11.71
CA VAL A 81 -5.11 -6.56 10.35
C VAL A 81 -6.55 -6.49 9.86
N GLY A 82 -7.02 -5.29 9.55
CA GLY A 82 -8.40 -5.10 9.13
C GLY A 82 -8.71 -3.67 8.71
N PRO A 83 -9.76 -3.47 7.90
CA PRO A 83 -10.12 -2.15 7.40
C PRO A 83 -10.52 -1.23 8.57
N THR A 84 -10.34 0.06 8.36
CA THR A 84 -10.85 1.08 9.29
C THR A 84 -11.70 2.05 8.52
N THR A 85 -13.00 2.02 8.77
CA THR A 85 -13.92 2.98 8.19
C THR A 85 -13.68 4.33 8.85
N ARG A 86 -13.31 5.33 8.05
CA ARG A 86 -13.22 6.72 8.50
C ARG A 86 -14.14 7.59 7.68
N LYS A 87 -14.88 8.47 8.36
CA LYS A 87 -15.58 9.54 7.68
C LYS A 87 -14.53 10.54 7.20
N THR A 88 -14.42 10.71 5.88
CA THR A 88 -13.49 11.68 5.31
C THR A 88 -13.89 13.10 5.73
N ILE A 89 -12.88 13.91 6.05
CA ILE A 89 -13.04 15.36 6.24
C ILE A 89 -12.78 16.13 4.94
N LEU A 90 -12.33 15.44 3.89
CA LEU A 90 -12.00 16.07 2.62
C LEU A 90 -13.27 16.44 1.85
N PRO A 91 -13.33 17.66 1.26
CA PRO A 91 -14.45 18.08 0.42
C PRO A 91 -14.68 17.17 -0.81
N PRO A 92 -15.94 16.95 -1.24
CA PRO A 92 -16.27 16.11 -2.40
C PRO A 92 -15.63 16.56 -3.73
N ASP A 93 -15.38 17.86 -3.92
CA ASP A 93 -14.72 18.40 -5.10
C ASP A 93 -13.25 17.94 -5.22
N LEU A 94 -12.55 17.76 -4.10
CA LEU A 94 -11.22 17.15 -4.12
C LEU A 94 -11.27 15.70 -4.61
N PHE A 95 -12.23 14.91 -4.13
CA PHE A 95 -12.40 13.54 -4.62
C PHE A 95 -12.64 13.52 -6.13
N ARG A 96 -13.55 14.37 -6.63
CA ARG A 96 -13.82 14.45 -8.08
C ARG A 96 -12.58 14.86 -8.88
N ARG A 97 -11.81 15.82 -8.38
CA ARG A 97 -10.58 16.29 -9.04
C ARG A 97 -9.56 15.16 -9.22
N PHE A 98 -9.42 14.27 -8.26
CA PHE A 98 -8.40 13.21 -8.27
C PHE A 98 -8.94 11.80 -8.57
N ALA A 99 -10.24 11.67 -8.91
CA ALA A 99 -10.91 10.38 -9.10
C ALA A 99 -10.22 9.47 -10.13
N ASN A 100 -9.63 10.06 -11.17
CA ASN A 100 -8.98 9.35 -12.29
C ASN A 100 -7.45 9.35 -12.19
N GLU A 101 -6.88 9.82 -11.08
CA GLU A 101 -5.41 9.90 -10.93
C GLU A 101 -4.80 8.57 -10.45
N SER A 102 -5.62 7.60 -10.06
CA SER A 102 -5.16 6.24 -9.73
C SER A 102 -4.88 5.44 -11.02
N PHE A 103 -3.86 5.84 -11.78
CA PHE A 103 -3.53 5.29 -13.10
C PHE A 103 -3.34 3.77 -13.11
N TRP A 104 -2.95 3.16 -11.98
CA TRP A 104 -2.83 1.71 -11.85
C TRP A 104 -4.17 0.96 -11.93
N ARG A 105 -5.30 1.65 -11.75
CA ARG A 105 -6.64 1.06 -11.97
C ARG A 105 -7.03 0.99 -13.45
N HIS A 106 -6.17 1.51 -14.33
CA HIS A 106 -6.35 1.54 -15.78
C HIS A 106 -5.19 0.81 -16.48
N PRO A 107 -5.02 -0.51 -16.24
CA PRO A 107 -3.91 -1.28 -16.83
C PRO A 107 -3.94 -1.30 -18.36
N GLU A 108 -5.07 -1.01 -19.00
CA GLU A 108 -5.18 -0.83 -20.45
C GLU A 108 -4.28 0.28 -21.02
N ALA A 109 -3.95 1.28 -20.21
CA ALA A 109 -3.03 2.36 -20.60
C ALA A 109 -1.55 1.95 -20.49
N GLN A 110 -1.27 0.81 -19.88
CA GLN A 110 0.08 0.30 -19.68
C GLN A 110 0.53 -0.51 -20.91
N GLN A 111 1.68 -0.14 -21.47
CA GLN A 111 2.28 -0.84 -22.61
C GLN A 111 2.89 -2.19 -22.22
N HIS A 112 3.22 -2.37 -20.94
CA HIS A 112 3.71 -3.61 -20.34
C HIS A 112 2.64 -4.27 -19.46
N THR A 113 1.88 -5.22 -20.00
CA THR A 113 0.68 -5.80 -19.37
C THR A 113 0.95 -6.66 -18.11
N ASP A 114 2.17 -6.63 -17.58
CA ASP A 114 2.69 -7.61 -16.61
C ASP A 114 2.75 -7.08 -15.17
N VAL A 115 2.29 -5.85 -14.88
CA VAL A 115 2.30 -5.34 -13.49
C VAL A 115 1.25 -6.07 -12.66
N LEU A 116 1.71 -6.81 -11.65
CA LEU A 116 0.84 -7.47 -10.70
C LEU A 116 0.22 -6.42 -9.76
N ILE A 117 -1.10 -6.27 -9.85
CA ILE A 117 -1.88 -5.39 -8.97
C ILE A 117 -2.77 -6.26 -8.10
N VAL A 118 -2.56 -6.18 -6.79
CA VAL A 118 -3.24 -7.02 -5.80
C VAL A 118 -3.98 -6.15 -4.84
#